data_AF-A0A934UYE4-F1
#
_entry.id   AF-A0A934UYE4-F1
#
_cell.length_a   1.000
_cell.length_b   1.000
_cell.length_c   1.000
_cell.angle_alpha   90.00
_cell.angle_beta   90.00
_cell.angle_gamma   90.00
#
_symmetry.space_group_name_H-M   'P 1'
#
loop_
_entity.id
_entity.type
_entity.pdbx_description
1 polymer ?
#
loop_
_entity_poly.entity_id
_entity_poly.type
_entity_poly.pdbx_seq_one_letter_code
_entity_poly.pdbx_strand_id
1 'polypeptide(L)'
;MFKGFKEFLLRGNVVDLAVAVVIGAAFNTVVEKVVAALFNPIIGLFLNADSFDKAAMVPLPNGDHIAFGVIIGSVINFLIVAAVVYFVFVLPMNKLRPKAEEAPAGPDSEELLAEIRDLLREQGQARSAAAPQAPAPGSTPGEGTHRH
;
A
#
# COMPACT_ATOMS: atom_id res chain seq x y z
N MET A 1 -11.03 26.32 16.91
CA MET A 1 -10.15 25.84 15.81
C MET A 1 -9.09 24.86 16.30
N PHE A 2 -8.29 25.21 17.32
CA PHE A 2 -7.21 24.35 17.84
C PHE A 2 -7.68 22.95 18.33
N LYS A 3 -8.87 22.87 18.93
CA LYS A 3 -9.48 21.61 19.40
C LYS A 3 -9.86 20.66 18.25
N GLY A 4 -10.47 21.20 17.19
CA GLY A 4 -10.83 20.44 15.98
C GLY A 4 -9.62 20.04 15.13
N PHE A 5 -8.56 20.85 15.14
CA PHE A 5 -7.27 20.48 14.51
C PHE A 5 -6.60 19.31 15.24
N LYS A 6 -6.60 19.33 16.59
CA LYS A 6 -6.12 18.21 17.40
C LYS A 6 -6.93 16.93 17.13
N GLU A 7 -8.26 17.01 17.08
CA GLU A 7 -9.13 15.87 16.74
C GLU A 7 -8.90 15.34 15.31
N PHE A 8 -8.52 16.20 14.36
CA PHE A 8 -8.16 15.79 13.01
C PHE A 8 -6.82 15.04 12.97
N LEU A 9 -5.79 15.53 13.69
CA LEU A 9 -4.50 14.84 13.79
C LEU A 9 -4.61 13.51 14.54
N LEU A 10 -5.43 13.44 15.59
CA LEU A 10 -5.66 12.21 16.36
C LEU A 10 -6.43 11.13 15.58
N ARG A 11 -6.85 11.40 14.34
CA ARG A 11 -7.51 10.41 13.47
C ARG A 11 -6.54 9.33 12.95
N GLY A 12 -5.29 9.28 13.43
CA GLY A 12 -4.29 8.23 13.20
C GLY A 12 -3.69 8.26 11.80
N ASN A 13 -4.52 8.03 10.79
CA ASN A 13 -4.15 7.95 9.38
C ASN A 13 -3.42 9.21 8.85
N VAL A 14 -3.69 10.39 9.41
CA VAL A 14 -3.06 11.66 9.00
C VAL A 14 -1.65 11.81 9.57
N VAL A 15 -1.43 11.34 10.80
CA VAL A 15 -0.13 11.44 11.46
C VAL A 15 0.86 10.49 10.82
N ASP A 16 0.46 9.26 10.53
CA ASP A 16 1.33 8.28 9.86
C ASP A 16 1.71 8.74 8.45
N LEU A 17 0.76 9.31 7.70
CA LEU A 17 1.02 9.91 6.40
C LEU A 17 1.98 11.09 6.52
N ALA A 18 1.77 12.00 7.49
CA ALA A 18 2.63 13.15 7.69
C ALA A 18 4.06 12.74 8.03
N VAL A 19 4.23 11.74 8.91
CA VAL A 19 5.53 11.18 9.27
C VAL A 19 6.21 10.56 8.05
N ALA A 20 5.49 9.75 7.27
CA ALA A 20 6.02 9.14 6.05
C ALA A 20 6.53 10.18 5.05
N VAL A 21 5.78 11.27 4.82
CA VAL A 21 6.17 12.35 3.91
C VAL A 21 7.41 13.10 4.41
N VAL A 22 7.46 13.45 5.71
CA VAL A 22 8.58 14.19 6.29
C VAL A 22 9.86 13.36 6.28
N ILE A 23 9.78 12.08 6.67
CA ILE A 23 10.91 11.16 6.64
C ILE A 23 11.37 10.92 5.20
N GLY A 24 10.43 10.72 4.26
CA GLY A 24 10.75 10.56 2.84
C GLY A 24 11.49 11.77 2.26
N ALA A 25 11.06 12.98 2.58
CA ALA A 25 11.73 14.21 2.13
C ALA A 25 13.14 14.36 2.70
N ALA A 26 13.31 14.17 4.02
CA ALA A 26 14.62 14.24 4.67
C ALA A 26 15.59 13.16 4.13
N PHE A 27 15.07 11.95 3.91
CA PHE A 27 15.83 10.86 3.34
C PHE A 27 16.28 11.15 1.90
N ASN A 28 15.40 11.68 1.05
CA ASN A 28 15.75 12.07 -0.30
C ASN A 28 16.93 13.07 -0.31
N THR A 29 16.92 14.05 0.59
CA THR A 29 18.05 14.99 0.74
C THR A 29 19.37 14.27 1.06
N VAL A 30 19.37 13.27 1.96
CA VAL A 30 20.58 12.51 2.29
C VAL A 30 21.09 11.76 1.06
N VAL A 31 20.20 11.09 0.32
CA VAL A 31 20.55 10.35 -0.90
C VAL A 31 21.13 11.30 -1.96
N GLU A 32 20.49 12.44 -2.20
CA GLU A 32 20.98 13.46 -3.12
C GLU A 32 22.38 13.95 -2.74
N LYS A 33 22.66 14.18 -1.46
CA LYS A 33 24.00 14.61 -1.00
C LYS A 33 25.05 13.53 -1.22
N VAL A 34 24.74 12.27 -0.96
CA VAL A 34 25.65 11.15 -1.20
C VAL A 34 25.95 11.01 -2.69
N VAL A 35 24.93 11.11 -3.54
CA VAL A 35 25.11 11.04 -5.00
C VAL A 35 25.92 12.22 -5.50
N ALA A 36 25.61 13.44 -5.05
CA ALA A 36 26.35 14.63 -5.43
C ALA A 36 27.82 14.58 -4.98
N ALA A 37 28.12 14.01 -3.80
CA ALA A 37 29.46 13.97 -3.25
C ALA A 37 30.32 12.83 -3.82
N LEU A 38 29.73 11.65 -4.06
CA LEU A 38 30.46 10.46 -4.49
C LEU A 38 30.37 10.19 -5.99
N PHE A 39 29.18 10.35 -6.58
CA PHE A 39 28.94 9.93 -7.95
C PHE A 39 29.15 11.06 -8.95
N ASN A 40 28.74 12.31 -8.66
CA ASN A 40 28.98 13.42 -9.60
C ASN A 40 30.47 13.61 -9.97
N PRO A 41 31.45 13.48 -9.06
CA PRO A 41 32.86 13.54 -9.42
C PRO A 41 33.30 12.38 -10.32
N ILE A 42 32.80 11.17 -10.07
CA ILE A 42 33.09 9.97 -10.87
C ILE A 42 32.49 10.13 -12.26
N ILE A 43 31.21 10.51 -12.35
CA ILE A 43 30.52 10.83 -13.60
C ILE A 43 31.27 11.94 -14.34
N GLY A 44 31.66 13.02 -13.65
CA GLY A 44 32.42 14.11 -14.23
C GLY A 44 33.77 13.68 -14.81
N LEU A 45 34.44 12.72 -14.16
CA LEU A 45 35.71 12.15 -14.60
C LEU A 45 35.55 11.21 -15.81
N PHE A 46 34.56 10.31 -15.78
CA PHE A 46 34.35 9.32 -16.85
C PHE A 46 33.59 9.86 -18.06
N LEU A 47 32.66 10.80 -17.84
CA LEU A 47 31.86 11.40 -18.89
C LEU A 47 32.41 12.72 -19.39
N ASN A 48 33.45 13.31 -18.76
CA ASN A 48 33.94 14.67 -19.06
C ASN A 48 32.73 15.63 -19.14
N ALA A 49 32.25 16.14 -18.01
CA ALA A 49 31.07 17.03 -17.97
C ALA A 49 31.16 18.20 -18.98
N ASP A 50 32.37 18.71 -19.21
CA ASP A 50 32.70 19.69 -20.27
C ASP A 50 32.31 19.25 -21.69
N SER A 51 32.31 17.95 -21.98
CA SER A 51 31.99 17.39 -23.29
C SER A 51 30.48 17.23 -23.52
N PHE A 52 29.68 16.92 -22.50
CA PHE A 52 28.22 16.81 -22.65
C PHE A 52 27.53 18.17 -22.71
N ASP A 53 27.99 19.13 -21.90
CA ASP A 53 27.49 20.50 -21.94
C ASP A 53 27.88 21.22 -23.24
N LYS A 54 29.06 20.91 -23.83
CA LYS A 54 29.50 21.52 -25.10
C LYS A 54 29.07 20.75 -26.36
N ALA A 55 28.92 19.42 -26.32
CA ALA A 55 28.54 18.62 -27.49
C ALA A 55 27.06 18.81 -27.88
N ALA A 56 26.26 19.41 -27.01
CA ALA A 56 24.82 19.49 -27.17
C ALA A 56 24.28 20.92 -27.14
N MET A 57 25.12 21.96 -27.22
CA MET A 57 24.65 23.34 -27.42
C MET A 57 24.24 23.53 -28.88
N VAL A 58 22.94 23.40 -29.16
CA VAL A 58 22.38 23.91 -30.42
C VAL A 58 22.13 25.41 -30.22
N PRO A 59 22.83 26.31 -30.93
CA PRO A 59 22.55 27.73 -30.85
C PRO A 59 21.18 28.02 -31.46
N LEU A 60 20.30 28.68 -30.70
CA LEU A 60 19.05 29.20 -31.22
C LEU A 60 19.31 30.54 -31.91
N PRO A 61 18.45 30.95 -32.87
CA PRO A 61 18.55 32.25 -33.55
C PRO A 61 18.51 33.47 -32.60
N ASN A 62 18.17 33.24 -31.32
CA ASN A 62 17.89 34.25 -30.31
C ASN A 62 19.08 34.46 -29.34
N GLY A 63 20.16 33.69 -29.48
CA GLY A 63 21.30 33.71 -28.56
C GLY A 63 21.20 32.75 -27.36
N ASP A 64 20.11 32.00 -27.24
CA ASP A 64 19.96 30.93 -26.24
C ASP A 64 20.56 29.61 -26.73
N HIS A 65 20.99 28.78 -25.80
CA HIS A 65 21.47 27.42 -26.06
C HIS A 65 20.53 26.39 -25.44
N ILE A 66 20.07 25.40 -26.19
CA ILE A 66 19.41 24.23 -25.61
C ILE A 66 20.49 23.27 -25.18
N ALA A 67 20.73 23.12 -23.88
CA ALA A 67 21.69 22.17 -23.34
C ALA A 67 21.07 20.76 -23.19
N PHE A 68 20.97 20.00 -24.28
CA PHE A 68 20.47 18.62 -24.26
C PHE A 68 21.32 17.70 -23.34
N GLY A 69 22.60 18.05 -23.14
CA GLY A 69 23.52 17.37 -22.23
C GLY A 69 23.03 17.35 -20.77
N VAL A 70 22.35 18.41 -20.33
CA VAL A 70 21.80 18.51 -18.97
C VAL A 70 20.67 17.51 -18.74
N ILE A 71 19.85 17.25 -19.76
CA ILE A 71 18.75 16.27 -19.67
C ILE A 71 19.32 14.86 -19.54
N ILE A 72 20.29 14.51 -20.38
CA ILE A 72 20.95 13.19 -20.35
C ILE A 72 21.70 12.99 -19.02
N GLY A 73 22.42 14.02 -18.55
CA GLY A 73 23.06 14.01 -17.23
C GLY A 73 22.06 13.81 -16.10
N SER A 74 20.90 14.46 -16.17
CA SER A 74 19.82 14.30 -15.18
C SER A 74 19.24 12.88 -15.17
N VAL A 75 19.08 12.25 -16.34
CA VAL A 75 18.63 10.86 -16.46
C VAL A 75 19.66 9.88 -15.89
N ILE A 76 20.95 10.06 -16.21
CA ILE A 76 22.03 9.23 -15.66
C ILE A 76 22.08 9.37 -14.13
N ASN A 77 22.00 10.61 -13.63
CA ASN A 77 21.97 10.88 -12.20
C ASN A 77 20.76 10.20 -11.53
N PHE A 78 19.56 10.29 -12.12
CA PHE A 78 18.36 9.61 -11.63
C PHE A 78 18.54 8.08 -11.55
N LEU A 79 19.11 7.46 -12.59
CA LEU A 79 19.37 6.02 -12.60
C LEU A 79 20.36 5.60 -11.51
N ILE A 80 21.38 6.43 -11.25
CA ILE A 80 22.35 6.18 -10.19
C ILE A 80 21.70 6.31 -8.81
N VAL A 81 20.92 7.36 -8.56
CA VAL A 81 20.13 7.52 -7.32
C VAL A 81 19.23 6.30 -7.10
N ALA A 82 18.47 5.90 -8.12
CA ALA A 82 17.59 4.74 -8.06
C ALA A 82 18.35 3.44 -7.75
N ALA A 83 19.52 3.24 -8.38
CA ALA A 83 20.38 2.10 -8.10
C ALA A 83 20.90 2.09 -6.66
N VAL A 84 21.37 3.23 -6.15
CA VAL A 84 21.84 3.34 -4.75
C VAL A 84 20.71 3.04 -3.77
N VAL A 85 19.54 3.64 -3.97
CA VAL A 85 18.36 3.38 -3.12
C VAL A 85 17.99 1.90 -3.15
N TYR A 86 17.98 1.30 -4.34
CA TYR A 86 17.66 -0.11 -4.51
C TYR A 86 18.68 -1.02 -3.81
N PHE A 87 19.98 -0.87 -4.08
CA PHE A 87 21.00 -1.78 -3.56
C PHE A 87 21.29 -1.60 -2.07
N VAL A 88 21.24 -0.37 -1.56
CA VAL A 88 21.58 -0.08 -0.15
C VAL A 88 20.40 -0.27 0.79
N PHE A 89 19.16 -0.08 0.30
CA PHE A 89 17.98 -0.11 1.17
C PHE A 89 16.98 -1.18 0.74
N VAL A 90 16.51 -1.17 -0.51
CA VAL A 90 15.45 -2.10 -0.95
C VAL A 90 15.93 -3.55 -0.93
N LEU A 91 17.13 -3.83 -1.42
CA LEU A 91 17.70 -5.18 -1.48
C LEU A 91 17.93 -5.78 -0.08
N PRO A 92 18.61 -5.12 0.87
CA PRO A 92 18.74 -5.65 2.23
C PRO A 92 17.41 -5.71 2.95
N MET A 93 16.51 -4.74 2.76
CA MET A 93 15.17 -4.81 3.35
C MET A 93 14.40 -6.02 2.80
N ASN A 94 14.45 -6.28 1.50
CA ASN A 94 13.81 -7.44 0.89
C ASN A 94 14.45 -8.77 1.32
N LYS A 95 15.74 -8.77 1.65
CA LYS A 95 16.49 -9.96 2.10
C LYS A 95 16.36 -10.23 3.60
N LEU A 96 16.15 -9.19 4.39
CA LEU A 96 15.95 -9.23 5.84
C LEU A 96 14.48 -9.31 6.24
N ARG A 97 13.55 -9.08 5.31
CA ARG A 97 12.12 -9.36 5.51
C ARG A 97 11.98 -10.86 5.79
N PRO A 98 11.62 -11.28 7.02
CA PRO A 98 11.19 -12.65 7.23
C PRO A 98 9.99 -12.91 6.32
N LYS A 99 9.91 -14.12 5.76
CA LYS A 99 8.88 -14.51 4.77
C LYS A 99 7.44 -14.55 5.34
N ALA A 100 7.27 -14.15 6.59
CA ALA A 100 6.05 -13.80 7.27
C ALA A 100 6.48 -12.70 8.26
N GLU A 101 6.01 -11.47 8.16
CA GLU A 101 4.74 -11.08 8.73
C GLU A 101 4.27 -9.85 7.93
N GLU A 102 3.29 -10.03 7.04
CA GLU A 102 2.25 -9.00 6.97
C GLU A 102 1.81 -8.82 8.43
N ALA A 103 1.98 -7.61 8.96
CA ALA A 103 1.51 -7.28 10.30
C ALA A 103 0.15 -7.95 10.47
N PRO A 104 -0.13 -8.67 11.56
CA PRO A 104 -1.39 -9.36 11.71
C PRO A 104 -2.48 -8.28 11.64
N ALA A 105 -3.04 -8.08 10.45
CA ALA A 105 -4.47 -7.97 10.34
C ALA A 105 -4.93 -9.17 11.16
N GLY A 106 -5.64 -8.90 12.25
CA GLY A 106 -6.23 -9.97 13.06
C GLY A 106 -6.92 -11.00 12.15
N PRO A 107 -7.26 -12.18 12.68
CA PRO A 107 -7.74 -13.32 11.89
C PRO A 107 -8.56 -12.83 10.70
N ASP A 108 -8.13 -13.22 9.49
CA ASP A 108 -8.55 -12.58 8.24
C ASP A 108 -10.05 -12.36 8.32
N SER A 109 -10.51 -11.13 8.05
CA SER A 109 -11.91 -10.78 8.27
C SER A 109 -12.82 -11.75 7.51
N GLU A 110 -12.35 -12.28 6.39
CA GLU A 110 -13.00 -13.36 5.65
C GLU A 110 -13.08 -14.69 6.42
N GLU A 111 -12.03 -15.07 7.14
CA GLU A 111 -11.96 -16.29 7.96
C GLU A 111 -12.88 -16.19 9.19
N LEU A 112 -12.88 -15.04 9.88
CA LEU A 112 -13.85 -14.76 10.96
C LEU A 112 -15.30 -14.75 10.46
N LEU A 113 -15.57 -14.15 9.30
CA LEU A 113 -16.91 -14.13 8.72
C LEU A 113 -17.37 -15.53 8.28
N ALA A 114 -16.45 -16.37 7.80
CA ALA A 114 -16.73 -17.77 7.50
C ALA A 114 -17.10 -18.54 8.78
N GLU A 115 -16.34 -18.36 9.87
CA GLU A 115 -16.62 -18.99 11.16
C GLU A 115 -17.97 -18.52 11.74
N ILE A 116 -18.26 -17.21 11.70
CA ILE A 116 -19.56 -16.64 12.13
C ILE A 116 -20.72 -17.20 11.30
N ARG A 117 -20.56 -17.31 9.97
CA ARG A 117 -21.58 -17.88 9.07
C ARG A 117 -21.89 -19.33 9.43
N ASP A 118 -20.87 -20.12 9.70
CA ASP A 118 -21.01 -21.54 9.97
C ASP A 118 -21.67 -21.76 11.35
N LEU A 119 -21.27 -21.00 12.38
CA LEU A 119 -21.93 -20.98 13.69
C LEU A 119 -23.42 -20.55 13.61
N LEU A 120 -23.75 -19.57 12.77
CA LEU A 120 -25.15 -19.13 12.54
C LEU A 120 -25.99 -20.21 11.85
N ARG A 121 -25.41 -20.95 10.90
CA ARG A 121 -26.08 -22.08 10.24
C ARG A 121 -26.38 -23.21 11.22
N GLU A 122 -25.41 -23.57 12.06
CA GLU A 122 -25.60 -24.58 13.11
C GLU A 122 -26.70 -24.16 14.09
N GLN A 123 -26.71 -22.89 14.52
CA GLN A 123 -27.73 -22.37 15.43
C GLN A 123 -29.13 -22.34 14.77
N GLY A 124 -29.22 -22.03 13.49
CA GLY A 124 -30.46 -22.10 12.70
C GLY A 124 -31.00 -23.52 12.59
N GLN A 125 -30.13 -24.49 12.31
CA GLN A 125 -30.50 -25.91 12.23
C GLN A 125 -30.94 -26.47 13.59
N ALA A 126 -30.25 -26.12 14.68
CA ALA A 126 -30.64 -26.51 16.03
C ALA A 126 -32.01 -25.95 16.42
N ARG A 127 -32.33 -24.71 16.02
CA ARG A 127 -33.67 -24.11 16.23
C ARG A 127 -34.76 -24.77 15.39
N SER A 128 -34.46 -25.15 14.15
CA SER A 128 -35.41 -25.88 13.29
C SER A 128 -35.67 -27.31 13.77
N ALA A 129 -34.66 -27.98 14.33
CA ALA A 129 -34.80 -29.32 14.92
C ALA A 129 -35.59 -29.31 16.24
N ALA A 130 -35.57 -28.20 16.98
CA ALA A 130 -36.32 -28.02 18.22
C ALA A 130 -37.77 -27.55 18.01
N ALA A 131 -38.20 -27.27 16.79
CA ALA A 131 -39.59 -26.90 16.49
C ALA A 131 -40.50 -28.14 16.62
N PRO A 132 -41.50 -28.15 17.53
CA PRO A 132 -42.42 -29.29 17.64
C PRO A 132 -43.18 -29.47 16.33
N GLN A 133 -43.15 -30.67 15.76
CA GLN A 133 -44.01 -31.05 14.64
C GLN A 133 -45.46 -30.80 15.04
N ALA A 134 -46.13 -29.85 14.40
CA ALA A 134 -47.57 -29.70 14.52
C ALA A 134 -48.23 -31.01 14.05
N PRO A 135 -49.20 -31.57 14.78
CA PRO A 135 -49.80 -32.85 14.42
C PRO A 135 -50.50 -32.73 13.06
N ALA A 136 -50.23 -33.69 12.18
CA ALA A 136 -50.79 -33.75 10.82
C ALA A 136 -52.34 -33.78 10.86
N PRO A 137 -53.04 -32.99 10.02
CA PRO A 137 -54.48 -33.07 9.93
C PRO A 137 -54.84 -34.28 9.05
N GLY A 138 -55.23 -35.39 9.66
CA GLY A 138 -55.67 -36.54 8.87
C GLY A 138 -56.06 -37.76 9.67
N SER A 139 -57.33 -37.81 10.10
CA SER A 139 -58.19 -38.99 9.92
C SER A 139 -59.57 -38.67 10.47
N THR A 140 -60.51 -38.37 9.60
CA THR A 140 -61.94 -38.42 9.88
C THR A 140 -62.34 -39.85 10.18
N PRO A 141 -62.97 -40.16 11.33
CA PRO A 141 -63.83 -41.32 11.47
C PRO A 141 -65.27 -40.84 11.25
N GLY A 142 -65.93 -41.45 10.28
CA GLY A 142 -67.35 -41.25 10.06
C GLY A 142 -68.21 -41.80 11.19
N GLU A 143 -69.48 -41.41 11.10
CA GLU A 143 -70.66 -42.18 11.49
C GLU A 143 -71.02 -42.27 12.98
N GLY A 144 -72.25 -41.84 13.30
CA GLY A 144 -72.82 -42.00 14.64
C GLY A 144 -74.00 -41.09 14.97
N THR A 145 -75.07 -41.20 14.20
CA THR A 145 -76.45 -40.82 14.55
C THR A 145 -76.79 -41.00 16.03
N HIS A 146 -77.48 -40.04 16.68
CA HIS A 146 -78.53 -40.22 17.71
C HIS A 146 -78.89 -38.82 18.27
N ARG A 147 -79.95 -38.16 17.76
CA ARG A 147 -81.28 -38.04 18.40
C ARG A 147 -81.26 -37.99 19.93
N HIS A 148 -81.59 -36.82 20.50
CA HIS A 148 -82.80 -36.60 21.29
C HIS A 148 -83.06 -35.11 21.49
#